data_AF-A0A0B4F6U5-F1
#
_entry.id   AF-A0A0B4F6U5-F1
#
_cell.length_a   1.000
_cell.length_b   1.000
_cell.length_c   1.000
_cell.angle_alpha   90.00
_cell.angle_beta   90.00
_cell.angle_gamma   90.00
#
_symmetry.space_group_name_H-M   'P 1'
#
loop_
_entity.id
_entity.type
_entity.pdbx_description
1 polymer ?
#
loop_
_entity_poly.entity_id
_entity_poly.type
_entity_poly.pdbx_seq_one_letter_code
_entity_poly.pdbx_strand_id
1 'polypeptide(L)'
;MLRTSQLRKASGIVYPNSYASAERAEKDAKAYAFNCAQRAHANFTENHTSFLGALLISGLRFPMAAAGVGAAWTVFRILYLFGYTSQAGPRGRTTGALGSILADLILKFMAAYTSAKLVFEN
;
A
#
# COMPACT_ATOMS: atom_id res chain seq x y z
N MET A 1 -8.65 -5.44 -1.05
CA MET A 1 -9.78 -6.35 -1.33
C MET A 1 -11.00 -5.67 -1.98
N LEU A 2 -11.65 -4.67 -1.37
CA LEU A 2 -12.90 -4.11 -1.94
C LEU A 2 -12.76 -3.58 -3.38
N ARG A 3 -11.75 -2.75 -3.64
CA ARG A 3 -11.49 -2.16 -4.96
C ARG A 3 -11.16 -3.21 -6.04
N THR A 4 -10.40 -4.24 -5.69
CA THR A 4 -10.08 -5.34 -6.61
C THR A 4 -11.32 -6.15 -6.97
N SER A 5 -12.19 -6.45 -6.00
CA SER A 5 -13.46 -7.15 -6.24
C SER A 5 -14.43 -6.34 -7.11
N GLN A 6 -14.56 -5.04 -6.84
CA GLN A 6 -15.39 -4.14 -7.64
C GLN A 6 -14.92 -4.09 -9.11
N LEU A 7 -13.62 -3.89 -9.34
CA LEU A 7 -13.07 -3.79 -10.68
C LEU A 7 -13.01 -5.14 -11.40
N ARG A 8 -12.91 -6.27 -10.68
CA ARG A 8 -13.08 -7.61 -11.26
C ARG A 8 -14.48 -7.79 -11.84
N LYS A 9 -15.50 -7.44 -11.04
CA LYS A 9 -16.89 -7.54 -11.49
C LYS A 9 -17.12 -6.67 -12.72
N ALA A 10 -16.57 -5.45 -12.73
CA ALA A 10 -16.70 -4.53 -13.86
C ALA A 10 -15.98 -5.00 -15.14
N SER A 11 -14.83 -5.68 -15.00
CA SER A 11 -14.04 -6.17 -16.14
C SER A 11 -14.55 -7.50 -16.71
N GLY A 12 -15.40 -8.22 -15.98
CA GLY A 12 -15.89 -9.54 -16.38
C GLY A 12 -14.79 -10.61 -16.41
N ILE A 13 -13.70 -10.42 -15.65
CA ILE A 13 -12.64 -11.42 -15.52
C ILE A 13 -13.08 -12.49 -14.53
N VAL A 14 -13.42 -13.66 -15.07
CA VAL A 14 -13.83 -14.83 -14.28
C VAL A 14 -12.65 -15.44 -13.51
N TYR A 15 -12.96 -16.06 -12.38
CA TYR A 15 -12.01 -16.90 -11.66
C TYR A 15 -11.71 -18.16 -12.49
N PRO A 16 -10.51 -18.77 -12.37
CA PRO A 16 -9.44 -18.48 -11.40
C PRO A 16 -8.44 -17.41 -11.83
N ASN A 17 -8.67 -16.69 -12.93
CA ASN A 17 -7.69 -15.73 -13.46
C ASN A 17 -7.40 -14.60 -12.46
N SER A 18 -6.14 -14.51 -12.04
CA SER A 18 -5.65 -13.47 -11.12
C SER A 18 -5.62 -12.10 -11.79
N TYR A 19 -5.25 -12.06 -13.07
CA TYR A 19 -5.14 -10.86 -13.90
C TYR A 19 -5.85 -11.08 -15.24
N ALA A 20 -6.23 -10.00 -15.92
CA ALA A 20 -6.55 -10.01 -17.34
C ALA A 20 -5.27 -10.21 -18.17
N SER A 21 -5.37 -10.86 -19.33
CA SER A 21 -4.27 -10.95 -20.28
C SER A 21 -3.86 -9.55 -20.77
N ALA A 22 -2.60 -9.41 -21.18
CA ALA A 22 -2.08 -8.13 -21.70
C ALA A 22 -2.92 -7.62 -22.88
N GLU A 23 -3.22 -8.49 -23.84
CA GLU A 23 -4.05 -8.18 -25.01
C GLU A 23 -5.45 -7.65 -24.65
N ARG A 24 -6.07 -8.21 -23.60
CA ARG A 24 -7.38 -7.75 -23.14
C ARG A 24 -7.26 -6.44 -22.37
N ALA A 25 -6.23 -6.28 -21.56
CA ALA A 25 -5.98 -5.05 -20.81
C ALA A 25 -5.63 -3.87 -21.73
N GLU A 26 -5.01 -4.10 -22.88
CA GLU A 26 -4.76 -3.06 -23.89
C GLU A 26 -6.04 -2.56 -24.57
N LYS A 27 -7.01 -3.46 -24.78
CA LYS A 27 -8.25 -3.17 -25.51
C LYS A 27 -9.41 -2.75 -24.61
N ASP A 28 -9.41 -3.17 -23.35
CA ASP A 28 -10.48 -2.92 -22.38
C ASP A 28 -9.95 -2.18 -21.16
N ALA A 29 -10.34 -0.91 -21.03
CA ALA A 29 -9.97 -0.06 -19.90
C ALA A 29 -10.42 -0.62 -18.54
N LYS A 30 -11.51 -1.41 -18.48
CA LYS A 30 -11.98 -2.04 -17.24
C LYS A 30 -11.06 -3.19 -16.85
N ALA A 31 -10.63 -4.00 -17.82
CA ALA A 31 -9.62 -5.05 -17.61
C ALA A 31 -8.27 -4.46 -17.18
N TYR A 32 -7.86 -3.34 -17.80
CA TYR A 32 -6.66 -2.60 -17.39
C TYR A 32 -6.75 -2.09 -15.95
N ALA A 33 -7.86 -1.45 -15.59
CA ALA A 33 -8.10 -0.95 -14.24
C ALA A 33 -8.12 -2.08 -13.20
N PHE A 34 -8.66 -3.25 -13.55
CA PHE A 34 -8.59 -4.44 -12.72
C PHE A 34 -7.15 -4.90 -12.48
N ASN A 35 -6.32 -4.98 -13.53
CA ASN A 35 -4.89 -5.31 -13.38
C ASN A 35 -4.15 -4.28 -12.51
N CYS A 36 -4.43 -3.00 -12.66
CA CYS A 36 -3.91 -1.94 -11.82
C CYS A 36 -4.30 -2.12 -10.34
N ALA A 37 -5.57 -2.46 -10.08
CA ALA A 37 -6.05 -2.72 -8.73
C ALA A 37 -5.36 -3.93 -8.09
N GLN A 38 -5.16 -5.01 -8.86
CA GLN A 38 -4.44 -6.19 -8.40
C GLN A 38 -2.98 -5.87 -8.07
N ARG A 39 -2.29 -5.11 -8.92
CA ARG A 39 -0.91 -4.71 -8.65
C ARG A 39 -0.80 -3.82 -7.41
N ALA A 40 -1.73 -2.88 -7.24
CA ALA A 40 -1.80 -2.04 -6.05
C ALA A 40 -2.06 -2.85 -4.78
N HIS A 41 -2.93 -3.86 -4.86
CA HIS A 41 -3.19 -4.77 -3.74
C HIS A 41 -1.97 -5.63 -3.38
N ALA A 42 -1.30 -6.22 -4.38
CA ALA A 42 -0.07 -6.96 -4.16
C ALA A 42 1.00 -6.08 -3.50
N ASN A 43 1.16 -4.85 -4.00
CA ASN A 43 2.09 -3.89 -3.39
C ASN A 43 1.71 -3.53 -1.96
N PHE A 44 0.41 -3.43 -1.66
CA PHE A 44 -0.09 -3.28 -0.28
C PHE A 44 0.49 -4.37 0.62
N THR A 45 0.25 -5.63 0.26
CA THR A 45 0.68 -6.81 1.03
C THR A 45 2.20 -6.90 1.17
N GLU A 46 2.96 -6.61 0.10
CA GLU A 46 4.43 -6.61 0.11
C GLU A 46 5.01 -5.70 1.22
N ASN A 47 4.34 -4.60 1.55
CA ASN A 47 4.84 -3.62 2.53
C ASN A 47 4.15 -3.73 3.89
N HIS A 48 2.91 -4.23 3.93
CA HIS A 48 2.06 -4.19 5.13
C HIS A 48 2.69 -4.86 6.34
N THR A 49 3.32 -6.04 6.18
CA THR A 49 3.92 -6.77 7.29
C THR A 49 5.08 -6.01 7.93
N SER A 50 6.01 -5.48 7.12
CA SER A 50 7.15 -4.73 7.65
C SER A 50 6.71 -3.40 8.30
N PHE A 51 5.72 -2.73 7.72
CA PHE A 51 5.09 -1.55 8.28
C PHE A 51 4.48 -1.83 9.67
N LEU A 52 3.71 -2.91 9.82
CA LEU A 52 3.10 -3.27 11.11
C LEU A 52 4.16 -3.53 12.19
N GLY A 53 5.24 -4.23 11.84
CA GLY A 53 6.35 -4.44 12.76
C GLY A 53 6.96 -3.12 13.24
N ALA A 54 7.28 -2.21 12.31
CA ALA A 54 7.83 -0.90 12.64
C ALA A 54 6.86 -0.04 13.47
N LEU A 55 5.56 -0.07 13.14
CA LEU A 55 4.51 0.65 13.87
C LEU A 55 4.42 0.19 15.33
N LEU A 56 4.34 -1.12 15.56
CA LEU A 56 4.20 -1.69 16.89
C LEU A 56 5.45 -1.44 17.75
N ILE A 57 6.65 -1.66 17.20
CA ILE A 57 7.91 -1.42 17.92
C ILE A 57 8.05 0.07 18.26
N SER A 58 7.79 0.96 17.31
CA SER A 58 7.84 2.41 17.55
C SER A 58 6.85 2.85 18.63
N GLY A 59 5.65 2.24 18.64
CA GLY A 59 4.58 2.56 19.58
C GLY A 59 4.91 2.23 21.04
N LEU A 60 5.85 1.32 21.31
CA LEU A 60 6.30 0.99 22.66
C LEU A 60 6.92 2.20 23.38
N ARG A 61 7.56 3.10 22.65
CA ARG A 61 8.19 4.31 23.21
C ARG A 61 7.49 5.60 22.80
N PHE A 62 6.91 5.64 21.60
CA PHE A 62 6.29 6.85 21.03
C PHE A 62 4.85 6.58 20.54
N PRO A 63 3.90 6.24 21.43
CA PRO A 63 2.57 5.76 21.05
C PRO A 63 1.79 6.78 20.17
N MET A 64 1.77 8.05 20.57
CA MET A 64 1.04 9.09 19.82
C MET A 64 1.66 9.40 18.47
N ALA A 65 3.00 9.48 18.40
CA ALA A 65 3.70 9.74 17.15
C ALA A 65 3.58 8.55 16.19
N ALA A 66 3.74 7.32 16.69
CA ALA A 66 3.56 6.10 15.89
C ALA A 66 2.13 6.02 15.30
N ALA A 67 1.11 6.31 16.11
CA ALA A 67 -0.27 6.37 15.64
C ALA A 67 -0.48 7.41 14.54
N GLY A 68 0.06 8.63 14.71
CA GLY A 68 -0.02 9.70 13.71
C GLY A 68 0.66 9.35 12.39
N VAL A 69 1.89 8.82 12.44
CA VAL A 69 2.63 8.42 11.24
C VAL A 69 2.00 7.20 10.57
N GLY A 70 1.49 6.24 11.34
CA GLY A 70 0.75 5.09 10.82
C GLY A 70 -0.56 5.48 10.12
N ALA A 71 -1.28 6.47 10.66
CA ALA A 71 -2.45 7.04 10.01
C ALA A 71 -2.07 7.73 8.68
N ALA A 72 -0.99 8.53 8.68
CA ALA A 72 -0.48 9.16 7.47
C ALA A 72 -0.11 8.12 6.40
N TRP A 73 0.61 7.06 6.78
CA TRP A 73 0.92 5.94 5.87
C TRP A 73 -0.36 5.37 5.25
N THR A 74 -1.37 5.10 6.06
CA THR A 74 -2.66 4.54 5.61
C THR A 74 -3.34 5.45 4.59
N VAL A 75 -3.40 6.77 4.84
CA VAL A 75 -3.95 7.75 3.89
C VAL A 75 -3.18 7.73 2.56
N PHE A 76 -1.86 7.72 2.60
CA PHE A 76 -1.06 7.66 1.38
C PHE A 76 -1.23 6.34 0.60
N ARG A 77 -1.49 5.21 1.28
CA ARG A 77 -1.84 3.94 0.60
C ARG A 77 -3.20 4.00 -0.07
N ILE A 78 -4.15 4.73 0.51
CA ILE A 78 -5.45 5.00 -0.13
C ILE A 78 -5.24 5.84 -1.39
N LEU A 79 -4.46 6.93 -1.30
CA LEU A 79 -4.10 7.75 -2.47
C LEU A 79 -3.36 6.94 -3.55
N TYR A 80 -2.45 6.06 -3.15
CA TYR A 80 -1.76 5.15 -4.06
C TYR A 80 -2.75 4.27 -4.83
N LEU A 81 -3.68 3.61 -4.13
CA LEU A 81 -4.68 2.73 -4.74
C LEU A 81 -5.60 3.47 -5.72
N PHE A 82 -6.13 4.62 -5.31
CA PHE A 82 -7.04 5.38 -6.17
C PHE A 82 -6.31 6.02 -7.35
N GLY A 83 -5.10 6.53 -7.13
CA GLY A 83 -4.24 7.04 -8.19
C GLY A 83 -3.89 5.97 -9.21
N TYR A 84 -3.48 4.78 -8.76
CA TYR A 84 -3.13 3.66 -9.64
C TYR A 84 -4.34 3.16 -10.44
N THR A 85 -5.54 3.13 -9.84
CA THR A 85 -6.78 2.69 -10.51
C THR A 85 -7.52 3.80 -11.25
N SER A 86 -6.91 4.97 -11.40
CA SER A 86 -7.46 6.09 -12.18
C SER A 86 -7.10 5.95 -13.67
N GLN A 87 -7.56 6.91 -14.48
CA GLN A 87 -7.16 7.02 -15.89
C GLN A 87 -5.65 7.24 -16.08
N ALA A 88 -4.94 7.74 -15.06
CA ALA A 88 -3.48 7.90 -15.10
C ALA A 88 -2.73 6.56 -14.92
N GLY A 89 -3.43 5.48 -14.57
CA GLY A 89 -2.86 4.15 -14.40
C GLY A 89 -1.64 4.14 -13.45
N PRO A 90 -0.56 3.41 -13.77
CA PRO A 90 0.64 3.33 -12.93
C PRO A 90 1.28 4.67 -12.58
N ARG A 91 1.10 5.72 -13.41
CA ARG A 91 1.65 7.06 -13.12
C ARG A 91 0.90 7.77 -12.00
N GLY A 92 -0.38 7.50 -11.83
CA GLY A 92 -1.20 8.12 -10.77
C GLY A 92 -0.79 7.71 -9.35
N ARG A 93 0.05 6.68 -9.20
CA ARG A 93 0.47 6.17 -7.89
C ARG A 93 1.53 7.03 -7.17
N THR A 94 2.20 7.94 -7.88
CA THR A 94 3.44 8.60 -7.41
C THR A 94 3.27 9.34 -6.10
N THR A 95 2.24 10.17 -5.96
CA THR A 95 1.97 10.94 -4.74
C THR A 95 1.77 10.02 -3.53
N GLY A 96 0.93 8.99 -3.68
CA GLY A 96 0.72 7.99 -2.63
C GLY A 96 1.98 7.17 -2.33
N ALA A 97 2.80 6.88 -3.35
CA ALA A 97 4.04 6.14 -3.19
C ALA A 97 5.03 6.92 -2.33
N LEU A 98 5.33 8.17 -2.71
CA LEU A 98 6.29 9.02 -2.02
C LEU A 98 5.88 9.25 -0.56
N GLY A 99 4.61 9.58 -0.31
CA GLY A 99 4.13 9.80 1.05
C GLY A 99 4.16 8.53 1.91
N SER A 100 3.78 7.38 1.35
CA SER A 100 3.84 6.10 2.09
C SER A 100 5.27 5.65 2.37
N ILE A 101 6.21 5.86 1.45
CA ILE A 101 7.64 5.54 1.67
C ILE A 101 8.20 6.42 2.77
N LEU A 102 7.92 7.73 2.74
CA LEU A 102 8.41 8.65 3.76
C LEU A 102 7.89 8.26 5.17
N ALA A 103 6.59 8.01 5.29
CA ALA A 103 5.99 7.59 6.57
C ALA A 103 6.55 6.24 7.06
N ASP A 104 6.75 5.29 6.16
CA ASP A 104 7.32 3.98 6.49
C ASP A 104 8.78 4.09 6.96
N LEU A 105 9.59 4.93 6.31
CA LEU A 105 10.96 5.19 6.74
C LEU A 105 11.01 5.82 8.12
N ILE A 106 10.15 6.81 8.40
CA ILE A 106 10.05 7.44 9.72
C ILE A 106 9.77 6.38 10.79
N LEU A 107 8.78 5.50 10.57
CA LEU A 107 8.47 4.41 11.50
C LEU A 107 9.64 3.45 11.66
N LYS A 108 10.35 3.10 10.59
CA LYS A 108 11.51 2.20 10.67
C LYS A 108 12.66 2.81 11.47
N PHE A 109 12.91 4.11 11.35
CA PHE A 109 13.88 4.80 12.19
C PHE A 109 13.45 4.87 13.66
N MET A 110 12.18 5.18 13.93
CA MET A 110 11.64 5.17 15.30
C MET A 110 11.72 3.78 15.93
N ALA A 111 11.44 2.74 15.15
CA ALA A 111 11.53 1.35 15.59
C ALA A 111 12.98 0.97 15.92
N ALA A 112 13.92 1.30 15.02
CA ALA A 112 15.35 1.04 15.23
C ALA A 112 15.86 1.75 16.50
N TYR A 113 15.48 3.01 16.69
CA TYR A 113 15.82 3.76 17.91
C TYR A 113 15.21 3.12 19.16
N THR A 114 13.94 2.74 19.11
CA THR A 114 13.25 2.11 20.24
C THR A 114 13.90 0.79 20.62
N SER A 115 14.26 -0.04 19.63
CA SER A 115 15.00 -1.28 19.84
C SER A 115 16.38 -1.03 20.47
N ALA A 116 17.13 -0.02 19.99
CA ALA A 116 18.44 0.32 20.55
C ALA A 116 18.33 0.76 22.02
N LYS A 117 17.39 1.65 22.35
CA LYS A 117 17.14 2.07 23.75
C LYS A 117 16.81 0.87 24.64
N LEU A 118 16.00 -0.06 24.16
CA LEU A 118 15.56 -1.22 24.94
C LEU A 118 16.68 -2.24 25.19
N VAL A 119 17.66 -2.33 24.28
CA VAL A 119 18.82 -3.22 24.43
C VAL A 119 19.93 -2.60 25.26
N PHE A 120 20.24 -1.32 25.05
CA PHE A 120 21.46 -0.70 25.59
C PHE A 120 21.24 0.19 26.81
N GLU A 121 20.01 0.62 27.09
CA GLU A 121 19.73 1.63 28.11
C GLU A 121 18.53 1.27 29.00
N ASN A 122 18.47 0.00 29.43
CA ASN A 122 17.62 -0.40 30.55
C ASN A 122 17.98 0.37 31.82
#